data_AF-A0AAD4S1B0-F1
#
_entry.id   AF-A0AAD4S1B0-F1
#
_cell.length_a   1.000
_cell.length_b   1.000
_cell.length_c   1.000
_cell.angle_alpha   90.00
_cell.angle_beta   90.00
_cell.angle_gamma   90.00
#
_symmetry.space_group_name_H-M   'P 1'
#
loop_
_entity.id
_entity.type
_entity.pdbx_description
1 polymer ?
#
loop_
_entity_poly.entity_id
_entity_poly.type
_entity_poly.pdbx_seq_one_letter_code
_entity_poly.pdbx_strand_id
1 'polypeptide(L)'
;MSIYHLYGSSYTYIAQDEEDDDYHVDRQQQGHTHIHTREVLARRTGRQIFNRWIDSSLYYGRYQYRNRTLVVGLGVQWLPPYPGSVDPAKTLQLCFGTRCLIIQLSHTPYVPRILRRFLGDEKITFAGIWNHMDEKKLLMSEHQLYVTNLVNLSNIGTSGNDPVVGRSNWNARNLRHDQVQYACVHAHVLAEIGKKLEVWNYKC
;
A
#
# COMPACT_ATOMS: atom_id res chain seq x y z
N MET A 1 14.55 -13.08 -12.25
CA MET A 1 13.75 -13.84 -11.27
C MET A 1 12.32 -13.33 -11.38
N SER A 2 11.42 -14.11 -11.97
CA SER A 2 10.06 -13.65 -12.28
C SER A 2 9.22 -13.69 -11.00
N ILE A 3 8.46 -12.63 -10.72
CA ILE A 3 7.52 -12.58 -9.60
C ILE A 3 6.52 -13.74 -9.63
N TYR A 4 6.26 -14.37 -10.78
CA TYR A 4 5.46 -15.61 -10.86
C TYR A 4 6.04 -16.75 -10.00
N HIS A 5 7.37 -16.79 -9.76
CA HIS A 5 7.97 -17.73 -8.80
C HIS A 5 7.75 -17.34 -7.32
N LEU A 6 7.46 -16.07 -7.02
CA LEU A 6 6.93 -15.66 -5.73
C LEU A 6 5.43 -16.00 -5.63
N TYR A 7 4.69 -15.96 -6.75
CA TYR A 7 3.26 -16.30 -6.84
C TYR A 7 2.92 -17.79 -6.87
N GLY A 8 3.92 -18.69 -6.89
CA GLY A 8 3.72 -20.14 -6.72
C GLY A 8 3.46 -20.58 -5.27
N SER A 9 3.46 -19.65 -4.31
CA SER A 9 3.00 -19.89 -2.95
C SER A 9 1.54 -19.47 -2.83
N SER A 10 0.67 -20.37 -2.39
CA SER A 10 -0.75 -20.07 -2.16
C SER A 10 -0.91 -18.91 -1.17
N TYR A 11 -1.29 -17.72 -1.66
CA TYR A 11 -1.56 -16.56 -0.83
C TYR A 11 -2.86 -16.76 -0.07
N THR A 12 -2.74 -17.06 1.21
CA THR A 12 -3.87 -17.09 2.14
C THR A 12 -3.88 -15.79 2.92
N TYR A 13 -4.98 -15.06 2.79
CA TYR A 13 -5.27 -13.81 3.51
C TYR A 13 -6.12 -14.15 4.74
N ILE A 14 -5.85 -13.49 5.87
CA ILE A 14 -6.66 -13.56 7.09
C ILE A 14 -7.08 -12.12 7.39
N ALA A 15 -8.37 -11.80 7.15
CA ALA A 15 -8.97 -10.56 7.64
C ALA A 15 -8.96 -10.59 9.17
N GLN A 16 -8.44 -9.55 9.81
CA GLN A 16 -8.75 -9.26 11.20
C GLN A 16 -9.40 -7.89 11.21
N ASP A 17 -10.71 -7.87 11.44
CA ASP A 17 -11.39 -6.65 11.88
C ASP A 17 -10.89 -6.39 13.31
N GLU A 18 -10.20 -5.27 13.56
CA GLU A 18 -9.80 -4.88 14.92
C GLU A 18 -11.04 -4.39 15.70
N GLU A 19 -11.94 -5.31 16.02
CA GLU A 19 -12.75 -5.29 17.24
C GLU A 19 -12.41 -6.56 18.03
N ASP A 20 -11.87 -6.35 19.22
CA ASP A 20 -11.54 -7.33 20.27
C ASP A 20 -10.22 -8.12 20.22
N ASP A 21 -9.68 -8.23 21.45
CA ASP A 21 -8.39 -8.73 21.88
C ASP A 21 -8.17 -10.25 21.65
N ASP A 22 -6.89 -10.63 21.70
CA ASP A 22 -6.35 -11.89 22.24
C ASP A 22 -5.79 -13.01 21.31
N TYR A 23 -4.82 -13.74 21.87
CA TYR A 23 -3.75 -14.62 21.36
C TYR A 23 -3.97 -15.58 20.16
N HIS A 24 -2.93 -15.82 19.35
CA HIS A 24 -1.94 -16.93 19.43
C HIS A 24 -1.16 -17.11 18.10
N VAL A 25 0.11 -17.54 18.22
CA VAL A 25 1.00 -17.88 17.09
C VAL A 25 1.07 -19.39 17.01
N ASP A 26 0.57 -19.98 15.92
CA ASP A 26 0.84 -21.38 15.60
C ASP A 26 1.85 -21.52 14.48
N ARG A 27 2.82 -22.41 14.72
CA ARG A 27 3.92 -22.76 13.82
C ARG A 27 3.60 -24.05 13.08
N GLN A 28 3.98 -24.05 11.79
CA GLN A 28 4.24 -25.16 10.87
C GLN A 28 3.07 -25.75 10.07
N GLN A 29 3.14 -25.56 8.74
CA GLN A 29 3.28 -26.65 7.77
C GLN A 29 3.92 -26.16 6.45
N GLN A 30 4.54 -27.08 5.73
CA GLN A 30 5.64 -26.92 4.79
C GLN A 30 5.28 -26.31 3.43
N GLY A 31 6.22 -25.57 2.83
CA GLY A 31 6.34 -25.40 1.36
C GLY A 31 5.79 -24.11 0.73
N HIS A 32 4.99 -23.31 1.43
CA HIS A 32 4.44 -22.06 0.90
C HIS A 32 4.74 -20.88 1.82
N THR A 33 5.25 -19.77 1.28
CA THR A 33 5.46 -18.54 2.06
C THR A 33 4.11 -17.87 2.29
N HIS A 34 3.51 -18.06 3.46
CA HIS A 34 2.29 -17.38 3.84
C HIS A 34 2.58 -15.92 4.21
N ILE A 35 2.24 -14.98 3.33
CA ILE A 35 2.33 -13.56 3.64
C ILE A 35 1.15 -13.18 4.53
N HIS A 36 1.41 -13.07 5.83
CA HIS A 36 0.43 -12.54 6.78
C HIS A 36 0.45 -11.01 6.64
N THR A 37 -0.58 -10.44 6.03
CA THR A 37 -0.80 -8.98 6.10
C THR A 37 -1.91 -8.71 7.10
N ARG A 38 -1.68 -7.77 8.01
CA ARG A 38 -2.71 -7.20 8.87
C ARG A 38 -3.26 -5.99 8.15
N GLU A 39 -4.54 -6.05 7.83
CA GLU A 39 -5.24 -4.95 7.21
C GLU A 39 -5.68 -3.93 8.25
N VAL A 40 -5.62 -2.67 7.85
CA VAL A 40 -6.38 -1.59 8.46
C VAL A 40 -7.14 -0.88 7.34
N LEU A 41 -8.42 -1.20 7.18
CA LEU A 41 -9.29 -0.54 6.21
C LEU A 41 -9.73 0.80 6.79
N ALA A 42 -9.26 1.91 6.22
CA ALA A 42 -9.80 3.22 6.56
C ALA A 42 -11.11 3.43 5.79
N ARG A 43 -12.22 2.86 6.28
CA ARG A 43 -13.58 3.14 5.79
C ARG A 43 -14.34 4.02 6.77
N ARG A 44 -14.52 5.30 6.45
CA ARG A 44 -15.37 6.24 7.21
C ARG A 44 -15.03 6.40 8.71
N THR A 45 -14.05 5.70 9.25
CA THR A 45 -13.81 5.56 10.69
C THR A 45 -12.55 6.31 11.09
N GLY A 46 -12.77 7.37 11.87
CA GLY A 46 -11.83 7.96 12.83
C GLY A 46 -10.44 8.36 12.32
N ARG A 47 -10.12 9.65 12.46
CA ARG A 47 -8.74 10.18 12.46
C ARG A 47 -7.72 9.29 13.21
N GLN A 48 -8.20 8.52 14.19
CA GLN A 48 -7.46 7.55 14.99
C GLN A 48 -6.82 6.41 14.19
N ILE A 49 -7.44 5.93 13.11
CA ILE A 49 -6.87 4.85 12.27
C ILE A 49 -5.55 5.30 11.63
N PHE A 50 -5.55 6.50 11.03
CA PHE A 50 -4.35 7.08 10.43
C PHE A 50 -3.26 7.29 11.48
N ASN A 51 -3.62 7.86 12.64
CA ASN A 51 -2.66 8.06 13.74
C ASN A 51 -2.07 6.73 14.19
N ARG A 52 -2.91 5.74 14.53
CA ARG A 52 -2.48 4.43 15.02
C ARG A 52 -1.55 3.74 14.02
N TRP A 53 -1.90 3.71 12.73
CA TRP A 53 -1.07 3.06 11.72
C TRP A 53 0.26 3.81 11.52
N ILE A 54 0.25 5.15 11.44
CA ILE A 54 1.47 5.95 11.26
C ILE A 54 2.38 5.86 12.48
N ASP A 55 1.83 6.06 13.68
CA ASP A 55 2.59 6.06 14.94
C ASP A 55 3.22 4.69 15.18
N SER A 56 2.47 3.60 14.97
CA SER A 56 3.03 2.25 15.07
C SER A 56 4.09 1.98 13.99
N SER A 57 3.88 2.41 12.74
CA SER A 57 4.87 2.23 11.67
C SER A 57 6.18 2.96 11.98
N LEU A 58 6.10 4.20 12.48
CA LEU A 58 7.26 4.98 12.89
C LEU A 58 7.90 4.42 14.16
N TYR A 59 7.12 3.85 15.09
CA TYR A 59 7.64 3.22 16.30
C TYR A 59 8.42 1.93 16.01
N TYR A 60 7.83 1.02 15.22
CA TYR A 60 8.46 -0.24 14.84
C TYR A 60 9.60 -0.03 13.83
N GLY A 61 9.49 0.99 12.97
CA GLY A 61 10.52 1.38 12.00
C GLY A 61 11.51 2.42 12.51
N ARG A 62 11.54 2.73 13.81
CA ARG A 62 12.28 3.90 14.36
C ARG A 62 13.76 3.93 14.00
N TYR A 63 14.41 2.77 13.89
CA TYR A 63 15.82 2.67 13.52
C TYR A 63 16.02 2.99 12.04
N GLN A 64 15.20 2.39 11.17
CA GLN A 64 15.21 2.67 9.74
C GLN A 64 14.84 4.13 9.46
N TYR A 65 13.87 4.69 10.20
CA TYR A 65 13.48 6.09 10.09
C TYR A 65 14.63 7.03 10.46
N ARG A 66 15.31 6.78 11.58
CA ARG A 66 16.51 7.54 12.00
C ARG A 66 17.64 7.45 10.98
N ASN A 67 17.83 6.28 10.38
CA ASN A 67 18.87 6.02 9.39
C ASN A 67 18.45 6.37 7.96
N ARG A 68 17.23 6.92 7.76
CA ARG A 68 16.65 7.26 6.43
C ARG A 68 16.53 6.08 5.46
N THR A 69 16.43 4.86 5.99
CA THR A 69 16.27 3.59 5.25
C THR A 69 14.86 3.00 5.37
N LEU A 70 13.90 3.75 5.94
CA LEU A 70 12.53 3.28 6.08
C LEU A 70 11.83 3.26 4.72
N VAL A 71 11.38 2.08 4.30
CA VAL A 71 10.65 1.85 3.05
C VAL A 71 9.19 1.51 3.35
N VAL A 72 8.28 2.19 2.65
CA VAL A 72 6.85 1.91 2.64
C VAL A 72 6.45 1.51 1.24
N GLY A 73 5.76 0.39 1.08
CA GLY A 73 5.20 0.02 -0.20
C GLY A 73 3.96 0.86 -0.51
N LEU A 74 3.83 1.31 -1.75
CA LEU A 74 2.79 2.23 -2.18
C LEU A 74 2.08 1.68 -3.43
N GLY A 75 0.76 1.69 -3.38
CA GLY A 75 -0.09 1.39 -4.53
C GLY A 75 -1.16 2.47 -4.73
N VAL A 76 -1.51 2.75 -5.98
CA VAL A 76 -2.57 3.69 -6.35
C VAL A 76 -3.49 3.01 -7.34
N GLN A 77 -4.80 3.18 -7.15
CA GLN A 77 -5.81 2.63 -8.04
C GLN A 77 -6.86 3.66 -8.43
N TRP A 78 -7.28 3.61 -9.69
CA TRP A 78 -8.31 4.48 -10.29
C TRP A 78 -9.28 3.67 -11.16
N LEU A 79 -10.32 4.31 -11.67
CA LEU A 79 -11.26 3.67 -12.60
C LEU A 79 -10.59 3.45 -13.97
N PRO A 80 -10.93 2.36 -14.70
CA PRO A 80 -10.48 2.19 -16.08
C PRO A 80 -10.78 3.43 -16.92
N PRO A 81 -9.87 3.85 -17.82
CA PRO A 81 -10.10 5.01 -18.66
C PRO A 81 -11.29 4.75 -19.60
N TYR A 82 -12.23 5.69 -19.63
CA TYR A 82 -13.28 5.80 -20.63
C TYR A 82 -12.97 7.01 -21.54
N PRO A 83 -13.40 7.03 -22.81
CA PRO A 83 -13.16 8.17 -23.68
C PRO A 83 -13.64 9.49 -23.02
N GLY A 84 -12.72 10.43 -22.81
CA GLY A 84 -12.99 11.71 -22.16
C GLY A 84 -12.94 11.72 -20.63
N SER A 85 -12.65 10.61 -19.95
CA SER A 85 -12.54 10.57 -18.49
C SER A 85 -11.14 10.97 -18.00
N VAL A 86 -11.10 11.91 -17.05
CA VAL A 86 -9.93 12.13 -16.19
C VAL A 86 -10.26 11.46 -14.86
N ASP A 87 -9.93 10.17 -14.73
CA ASP A 87 -10.23 9.45 -13.48
C ASP A 87 -9.14 9.70 -12.44
N PRO A 88 -9.36 10.50 -11.39
CA PRO A 88 -8.36 10.65 -10.33
C PRO A 88 -8.21 9.34 -9.54
N ALA A 89 -7.19 9.30 -8.68
CA ALA A 89 -7.00 8.20 -7.75
C ALA A 89 -8.25 8.00 -6.89
N LYS A 90 -8.70 6.74 -6.76
CA LYS A 90 -9.84 6.32 -5.96
C LYS A 90 -9.41 5.61 -4.69
N THR A 91 -8.32 4.86 -4.74
CA THR A 91 -7.77 4.17 -3.58
C THR A 91 -6.25 4.35 -3.53
N LEU A 92 -5.72 4.66 -2.35
CA LEU A 92 -4.29 4.64 -2.01
C LEU A 92 -4.03 3.49 -1.02
N GLN A 93 -2.97 2.73 -1.24
CA GLN A 93 -2.52 1.67 -0.35
C GLN A 93 -1.12 1.99 0.17
N LEU A 94 -0.90 1.83 1.46
CA LEU A 94 0.41 1.94 2.10
C LEU A 94 0.70 0.67 2.89
N CYS A 95 1.90 0.12 2.78
CA CYS A 95 2.31 -1.04 3.55
C CYS A 95 3.65 -0.83 4.24
N PHE A 96 3.69 -1.06 5.55
CA PHE A 96 4.92 -1.11 6.33
C PHE A 96 4.99 -2.43 7.12
N GLY A 97 6.06 -3.20 6.88
CA GLY A 97 6.14 -4.57 7.37
C GLY A 97 4.97 -5.39 6.82
N THR A 98 4.17 -5.94 7.72
CA THR A 98 2.95 -6.69 7.38
C THR A 98 1.67 -5.85 7.49
N ARG A 99 1.75 -4.56 7.86
CA ARG A 99 0.57 -3.71 8.13
C ARG A 99 0.19 -2.89 6.90
N CYS A 100 -0.95 -3.19 6.31
CA CYS A 100 -1.48 -2.45 5.17
C CYS A 100 -2.54 -1.44 5.61
N LEU A 101 -2.43 -0.20 5.14
CA LEU A 101 -3.45 0.84 5.27
C LEU A 101 -4.07 1.07 3.89
N ILE A 102 -5.36 0.78 3.75
CA ILE A 102 -6.13 1.02 2.52
C ILE A 102 -7.00 2.25 2.73
N ILE A 103 -6.87 3.23 1.84
CA ILE A 103 -7.53 4.53 1.93
C ILE A 103 -8.38 4.71 0.67
N GLN A 104 -9.71 4.57 0.80
CA GLN A 104 -10.66 4.87 -0.27
C GLN A 104 -10.86 6.39 -0.36
N LEU A 105 -10.03 7.07 -1.15
CA LEU A 105 -9.97 8.53 -1.31
C LEU A 105 -11.34 9.11 -1.68
N SER A 106 -12.11 8.47 -2.56
CA SER A 106 -13.45 8.93 -2.94
C SER A 106 -14.53 8.76 -1.87
N HIS A 107 -14.24 8.01 -0.81
CA HIS A 107 -15.16 7.75 0.31
C HIS A 107 -14.61 8.28 1.65
N THR A 108 -13.50 9.02 1.61
CA THR A 108 -12.84 9.64 2.76
C THR A 108 -13.13 11.14 2.70
N PRO A 109 -13.99 11.72 3.54
CA PRO A 109 -14.32 13.15 3.41
C PRO A 109 -13.14 14.06 3.77
N TYR A 110 -12.18 13.56 4.57
CA TYR A 110 -11.03 14.32 5.02
C TYR A 110 -9.81 13.43 5.22
N VAL A 111 -8.68 13.82 4.64
CA VAL A 111 -7.36 13.24 4.91
C VAL A 111 -6.65 14.05 5.99
N PRO A 112 -6.24 13.43 7.12
CA PRO A 112 -5.60 14.15 8.20
C PRO A 112 -4.20 14.65 7.84
N ARG A 113 -3.83 15.81 8.40
CA ARG A 113 -2.51 16.42 8.20
C ARG A 113 -1.34 15.48 8.52
N ILE A 114 -1.51 14.54 9.45
CA ILE A 114 -0.49 13.54 9.78
C ILE A 114 -0.17 12.66 8.57
N LEU A 115 -1.16 12.26 7.77
CA LEU A 115 -0.93 11.46 6.57
C LEU A 115 -0.20 12.29 5.52
N ARG A 116 -0.58 13.56 5.32
CA ARG A 116 0.13 14.46 4.39
C ARG A 116 1.59 14.64 4.77
N ARG A 117 1.87 14.83 6.07
CA ARG A 117 3.24 14.92 6.59
C ARG A 117 4.00 13.61 6.38
N PHE A 118 3.35 12.47 6.60
CA PHE A 118 3.95 11.16 6.38
C PHE A 118 4.33 10.93 4.91
N LEU A 119 3.42 11.22 3.97
CA LEU A 119 3.67 11.10 2.53
C LEU A 119 4.74 12.10 2.04
N GLY A 120 4.86 13.25 2.70
CA GLY A 120 5.83 14.29 2.39
C GLY A 120 7.15 14.21 3.15
N ASP A 121 7.38 13.18 3.98
CA ASP A 121 8.58 13.07 4.81
C ASP A 121 9.77 12.53 3.99
N GLU A 122 10.77 13.37 3.77
CA GLU A 122 11.99 13.04 3.01
C GLU A 122 12.87 11.94 3.65
N LYS A 123 12.62 11.58 4.91
CA LYS A 123 13.31 10.45 5.55
C LYS A 123 12.74 9.10 5.11
N ILE A 124 11.51 9.08 4.62
CA ILE A 124 10.79 7.88 4.19
C ILE A 124 10.98 7.70 2.69
N THR A 125 11.18 6.47 2.24
CA THR A 125 11.11 6.11 0.81
C THR A 125 9.83 5.33 0.54
N PHE A 126 9.12 5.70 -0.51
CA PHE A 126 7.96 4.97 -0.99
C PHE A 126 8.35 4.13 -2.20
N ALA A 127 8.08 2.83 -2.14
CA ALA A 127 8.33 1.90 -3.23
C ALA A 127 7.03 1.60 -3.98
N GLY A 128 6.94 1.95 -5.26
CA GLY A 128 5.75 1.80 -6.08
C GLY A 128 6.06 1.34 -7.50
N ILE A 129 5.08 0.78 -8.20
CA ILE A 129 5.16 0.66 -9.67
C ILE A 129 4.61 1.97 -10.22
N TRP A 130 5.53 2.90 -10.50
CA TRP A 130 5.17 4.23 -10.93
C TRP A 130 5.07 4.27 -12.45
N ASN A 131 3.92 4.69 -12.96
CA ASN A 131 3.73 4.89 -14.40
C ASN A 131 3.69 6.38 -14.78
N HIS A 132 4.23 7.26 -13.92
CA HIS A 132 4.08 8.73 -13.97
C HIS A 132 2.64 9.25 -13.86
N MET A 133 1.63 8.40 -14.05
CA MET A 133 0.23 8.77 -13.86
C MET A 133 -0.14 8.77 -12.38
N ASP A 134 0.43 7.91 -11.53
CA ASP A 134 0.03 7.82 -10.12
C ASP A 134 0.12 9.16 -9.37
N GLU A 135 1.22 9.89 -9.58
CA GLU A 135 1.41 11.21 -8.97
C GLU A 135 0.33 12.19 -9.46
N LYS A 136 0.15 12.26 -10.79
CA LYS A 136 -0.89 13.08 -11.40
C LYS A 136 -2.28 12.68 -10.87
N LYS A 137 -2.56 11.39 -10.72
CA LYS A 137 -3.85 10.84 -10.26
C LYS A 137 -4.11 11.15 -8.79
N LEU A 138 -3.08 11.11 -7.95
CA LEU A 138 -3.14 11.51 -6.54
C LEU A 138 -3.33 13.03 -6.40
N LEU A 139 -2.64 13.83 -7.20
CA LEU A 139 -2.79 15.29 -7.24
C LEU A 139 -4.16 15.72 -7.74
N MET A 140 -4.73 15.00 -8.73
CA MET A 140 -6.08 15.25 -9.24
C MET A 140 -7.19 14.72 -8.31
N SER A 141 -6.87 13.95 -7.27
CA SER A 141 -7.88 13.50 -6.30
C SER A 141 -8.43 14.69 -5.51
N GLU A 142 -9.63 14.51 -4.92
CA GLU A 142 -10.26 15.52 -4.05
C GLU A 142 -9.34 15.96 -2.89
N HIS A 143 -8.35 15.14 -2.55
CA HIS A 143 -7.40 15.42 -1.48
C HIS A 143 -6.08 15.99 -1.96
N GLN A 144 -5.79 16.05 -3.27
CA GLN A 144 -4.55 16.63 -3.81
C GLN A 144 -3.31 16.10 -3.05
N LEU A 145 -3.17 14.77 -3.02
CA LEU A 145 -2.09 14.14 -2.29
C LEU A 145 -0.80 14.19 -3.11
N TYR A 146 0.31 14.40 -2.42
CA TYR A 146 1.65 14.43 -2.97
C TYR A 146 2.55 13.48 -2.16
N VAL A 147 3.50 12.83 -2.83
CA VAL A 147 4.44 11.87 -2.24
C VAL A 147 5.85 12.25 -2.70
N THR A 148 6.72 12.62 -1.76
CA THR A 148 8.03 13.20 -2.11
C THR A 148 9.01 12.17 -2.68
N ASN A 149 9.25 11.06 -1.97
CA ASN A 149 10.30 10.09 -2.31
C ASN A 149 9.73 8.79 -2.90
N LEU A 150 8.95 8.90 -3.98
CA LEU A 150 8.40 7.72 -4.66
C LEU A 150 9.40 7.15 -5.67
N VAL A 151 9.96 5.98 -5.37
CA VAL A 151 10.85 5.24 -6.27
C VAL A 151 10.05 4.26 -7.12
N ASN A 152 10.27 4.36 -8.43
CA ASN A 152 9.63 3.51 -9.42
C ASN A 152 10.31 2.14 -9.54
N LEU A 153 9.56 1.07 -9.32
CA LEU A 153 10.01 -0.31 -9.46
C LEU A 153 9.59 -0.98 -10.77
N SER A 154 8.95 -0.28 -11.71
CA SER A 154 8.49 -0.84 -12.99
C SER A 154 9.62 -1.49 -13.80
N ASN A 155 10.83 -0.92 -13.72
CA ASN A 155 11.99 -1.36 -14.48
C ASN A 155 12.59 -2.68 -13.95
N ILE A 156 12.09 -3.18 -12.82
CA ILE A 156 12.55 -4.42 -12.18
C ILE A 156 11.72 -5.64 -12.63
N GLY A 157 10.77 -5.45 -13.57
CA GLY A 157 9.99 -6.53 -14.15
C GLY A 157 8.84 -7.00 -13.26
N THR A 158 8.32 -6.12 -12.41
CA THR A 158 7.12 -6.36 -11.59
C THR A 158 5.85 -6.23 -12.45
N SER A 159 5.66 -7.10 -13.44
CA SER A 159 4.52 -7.04 -14.39
C SER A 159 3.33 -7.92 -14.02
N GLY A 160 3.32 -8.54 -12.85
CA GLY A 160 2.38 -9.58 -12.43
C GLY A 160 1.22 -9.04 -11.61
N ASN A 161 0.70 -7.90 -12.02
CA ASN A 161 -0.54 -7.38 -11.50
C ASN A 161 -1.68 -8.19 -12.12
N ASP A 162 -2.51 -8.83 -11.30
CA ASP A 162 -3.78 -9.41 -11.76
C ASP A 162 -4.60 -8.28 -12.45
N PRO A 163 -4.76 -8.33 -13.78
CA PRO A 163 -5.41 -7.25 -14.51
C PRO A 163 -6.92 -7.24 -14.28
N VAL A 164 -7.51 -8.35 -13.81
CA VAL A 164 -8.95 -8.45 -13.50
C VAL A 164 -9.24 -7.63 -12.25
N VAL A 165 -8.46 -7.82 -11.18
CA VAL A 165 -8.64 -7.07 -9.94
C VAL A 165 -8.10 -5.64 -10.08
N GLY A 166 -6.91 -5.48 -10.66
CA GLY A 166 -6.26 -4.17 -10.83
C GLY A 166 -7.07 -3.19 -11.66
N ARG A 167 -7.87 -3.66 -12.63
CA ARG A 167 -8.76 -2.81 -13.47
C ARG A 167 -10.22 -2.87 -13.05
N SER A 168 -10.53 -3.40 -11.87
CA SER A 168 -11.90 -3.45 -11.36
C SER A 168 -12.39 -2.09 -10.84
N ASN A 169 -13.65 -2.01 -10.39
CA ASN A 169 -14.21 -0.78 -9.84
C ASN A 169 -13.64 -0.45 -8.44
N TRP A 170 -12.53 0.31 -8.42
CA TRP A 170 -11.92 0.84 -7.20
C TRP A 170 -12.64 2.05 -6.58
N ASN A 171 -13.73 2.52 -7.21
CA ASN A 171 -14.62 3.52 -6.64
C ASN A 171 -15.83 2.90 -5.90
N ALA A 172 -15.92 1.57 -5.83
CA ALA A 172 -16.99 0.92 -5.09
C ALA A 172 -17.00 1.37 -3.62
N ARG A 173 -18.19 1.62 -3.05
CA ARG A 173 -18.32 1.92 -1.61
C ARG A 173 -17.69 0.81 -0.78
N ASN A 174 -17.98 -0.43 -1.17
CA ASN A 174 -17.37 -1.62 -0.60
C ASN A 174 -16.42 -2.28 -1.61
N LEU A 175 -15.11 -2.18 -1.34
CA LEU A 175 -14.10 -3.07 -1.92
C LEU A 175 -14.42 -4.51 -1.55
N ARG A 176 -14.30 -5.38 -2.55
CA ARG A 176 -14.40 -6.84 -2.41
C ARG A 176 -13.14 -7.40 -1.76
N HIS A 177 -13.25 -8.63 -1.27
CA HIS A 177 -12.14 -9.36 -0.65
C HIS A 177 -10.91 -9.48 -1.57
N ASP A 178 -11.12 -9.80 -2.85
CA ASP A 178 -10.06 -9.87 -3.86
C ASP A 178 -9.33 -8.53 -4.05
N GLN A 179 -10.07 -7.41 -4.06
CA GLN A 179 -9.49 -6.06 -4.14
C GLN A 179 -8.65 -5.73 -2.91
N VAL A 180 -9.14 -6.08 -1.72
CA VAL A 180 -8.43 -5.86 -0.46
C VAL A 180 -7.15 -6.71 -0.39
N GLN A 181 -7.25 -8.00 -0.72
CA GLN A 181 -6.10 -8.90 -0.76
C GLN A 181 -5.07 -8.42 -1.79
N TYR A 182 -5.52 -8.05 -2.99
CA TYR A 182 -4.66 -7.50 -4.04
C TYR A 182 -3.91 -6.26 -3.53
N ALA A 183 -4.63 -5.31 -2.93
CA ALA A 183 -4.07 -4.08 -2.37
C ALA A 183 -2.97 -4.35 -1.35
N CYS A 184 -3.22 -5.28 -0.40
CA CYS A 184 -2.29 -5.61 0.65
C CYS A 184 -1.03 -6.32 0.12
N VAL A 185 -1.23 -7.37 -0.69
CA VAL A 185 -0.11 -8.16 -1.24
C VAL A 185 0.76 -7.30 -2.15
N HIS A 186 0.14 -6.50 -3.03
CA HIS A 186 0.88 -5.64 -3.96
C HIS A 186 1.75 -4.61 -3.21
N ALA A 187 1.17 -3.87 -2.26
CA ALA A 187 1.93 -2.90 -1.48
C ALA A 187 3.01 -3.59 -0.63
N HIS A 188 2.73 -4.73 -0.01
CA HIS A 188 3.71 -5.48 0.77
C HIS A 188 4.91 -5.92 -0.07
N VAL A 189 4.65 -6.55 -1.23
CA VAL A 189 5.71 -7.01 -2.13
C VAL A 189 6.58 -5.84 -2.61
N LEU A 190 5.98 -4.69 -2.92
CA LEU A 190 6.74 -3.50 -3.30
C LEU A 190 7.61 -2.97 -2.16
N ALA A 191 7.12 -3.01 -0.92
CA ALA A 191 7.92 -2.66 0.26
C ALA A 191 9.12 -3.60 0.42
N GLU A 192 8.92 -4.91 0.30
CA GLU A 192 10.00 -5.90 0.46
C GLU A 192 11.02 -5.84 -0.68
N ILE A 193 10.57 -5.69 -1.94
CA ILE A 193 11.46 -5.46 -3.08
C ILE A 193 12.25 -4.17 -2.87
N GLY A 194 11.58 -3.09 -2.46
CA GLY A 194 12.23 -1.82 -2.17
C GLY A 194 13.31 -1.94 -1.11
N LYS A 195 13.04 -2.68 -0.01
CA LYS A 195 14.04 -2.95 1.02
C LYS A 195 15.22 -3.77 0.50
N LYS A 196 14.94 -4.83 -0.26
CA LYS A 196 15.96 -5.72 -0.82
C LYS A 196 16.88 -5.02 -1.81
N LEU A 197 16.37 -4.00 -2.50
CA LEU A 197 17.12 -3.19 -3.45
C LEU A 197 17.65 -1.89 -2.85
N GLU A 198 17.48 -1.70 -1.54
CA GLU A 198 17.96 -0.51 -0.82
C GLU A 198 17.52 0.81 -1.47
N VAL A 199 16.23 0.89 -1.86
CA VAL A 199 15.76 1.98 -2.73
C VAL A 199 15.84 3.38 -2.13
N TRP A 200 16.13 3.48 -0.83
CA TRP A 200 16.48 4.73 -0.17
C TRP A 200 17.73 5.40 -0.74
N ASN A 201 18.58 4.68 -1.47
CA ASN A 201 19.74 5.23 -2.18
C ASN A 201 19.39 5.84 -3.55
N TYR A 202 18.14 5.69 -4.02
CA TYR A 202 17.67 6.20 -5.33
C TYR A 202 16.74 7.42 -5.20
N LYS A 203 16.73 8.08 -4.03
CA LYS A 203 15.98 9.32 -3.83
C LYS A 203 16.48 10.38 -4.82
N CYS A 204 15.57 11.05 -5.53
CA CYS A 204 15.87 12.19 -6.37
C CYS A 204 16.07 13.46 -5.53
#